data_AF-A0A5C4YFP0-F1
#
_entry.id   AF-A0A5C4YFP0-F1
#
_cell.length_a   1.000
_cell.length_b   1.000
_cell.length_c   1.000
_cell.angle_alpha   90.00
_cell.angle_beta   90.00
_cell.angle_gamma   90.00
#
_symmetry.space_group_name_H-M   'P 1'
#
loop_
_entity.id
_entity.type
_entity.pdbx_description
1 polymer ?
#
loop_
_entity_poly.entity_id
_entity_poly.type
_entity_poly.pdbx_seq_one_letter_code
_entity_poly.pdbx_strand_id
1 'polypeptide(L)'
;MTCYLHIGTMKTGTSSIQDFLYKNQNLLKIQKTLYPNSIKNSWHLHDHNPFADVIKCFLEQANFSDLNSYLELLKCEINNSHFNKIIISTENIQFLLN
;
A
#
# COMPACT_ATOMS: atom_id res chain seq x y z
N MET A 1 8.63 -9.67 -10.79
CA MET A 1 8.13 -8.36 -10.29
C MET A 1 8.97 -7.98 -9.08
N THR A 2 9.25 -6.70 -8.89
CA THR A 2 9.98 -6.18 -7.71
C THR A 2 9.01 -5.37 -6.85
N CYS A 3 8.90 -5.71 -5.57
CA CYS A 3 8.12 -4.94 -4.60
C CYS A 3 9.06 -4.08 -3.75
N TYR A 4 8.80 -2.77 -3.75
CA TYR A 4 9.40 -1.82 -2.82
C TYR A 4 8.38 -1.54 -1.73
N LEU A 5 8.63 -2.07 -0.54
CA LEU A 5 7.81 -1.81 0.63
C LEU A 5 8.51 -0.76 1.50
N HIS A 6 7.90 0.42 1.59
CA HIS A 6 8.28 1.45 2.54
C HIS A 6 7.44 1.30 3.80
N ILE A 7 8.10 1.12 4.94
CA ILE A 7 7.48 1.08 6.27
C ILE A 7 7.95 2.32 7.02
N GLY A 8 7.03 3.25 7.25
CA GLY A 8 7.32 4.46 8.00
C GLY A 8 6.77 4.39 9.43
N THR A 9 7.53 4.93 10.36
CA THR A 9 7.06 5.23 11.72
C THR A 9 6.24 6.53 11.73
N MET A 10 5.38 6.72 12.73
CA MET A 10 4.64 7.97 12.84
C MET A 10 5.57 9.17 13.00
N LYS A 11 5.21 10.29 12.35
CA LYS A 11 5.91 11.58 12.44
C LYS A 11 7.34 11.59 11.85
N THR A 12 7.69 10.63 11.00
CA THR A 12 8.98 10.60 10.27
C THR A 12 8.85 10.98 8.79
N GLY A 13 7.82 11.76 8.43
CA GLY A 13 7.62 12.23 7.05
C GLY A 13 6.96 11.21 6.12
N THR A 14 6.42 10.10 6.65
CA THR A 14 5.75 9.05 5.87
C THR A 14 4.61 9.60 5.02
N SER A 15 3.76 10.48 5.58
CA SER A 15 2.66 11.11 4.82
C SER A 15 3.18 11.94 3.64
N SER A 16 4.32 12.63 3.80
CA SER A 16 4.93 13.40 2.71
C SER A 16 5.44 12.50 1.57
N ILE A 17 6.01 11.34 1.91
CA ILE A 17 6.42 10.34 0.91
C ILE A 17 5.20 9.77 0.19
N GLN A 18 4.15 9.42 0.92
CA GLN A 18 2.91 8.87 0.36
C GLN A 18 2.23 9.85 -0.60
N ASP A 19 2.08 11.11 -0.19
CA ASP A 19 1.54 12.19 -1.03
C ASP A 19 2.41 12.43 -2.27
N PHE A 20 3.74 12.41 -2.11
CA PHE A 20 4.67 12.57 -3.23
C PHE A 20 4.49 11.45 -4.25
N LEU A 21 4.46 10.19 -3.82
CA LEU A 21 4.27 9.04 -4.71
C LEU A 21 2.91 9.09 -5.40
N TYR A 22 1.85 9.44 -4.68
CA TYR A 22 0.50 9.57 -5.23
C TYR A 22 0.42 10.66 -6.30
N LYS A 23 0.89 11.88 -6.00
CA LYS A 23 0.85 13.01 -6.94
C LYS A 23 1.66 12.75 -8.21
N ASN A 24 2.68 11.90 -8.13
CA ASN A 24 3.56 11.56 -9.24
C ASN A 24 3.25 10.19 -9.90
N GLN A 25 2.08 9.60 -9.63
CA GLN A 25 1.69 8.30 -10.20
C GLN A 25 1.83 8.21 -11.72
N ASN A 26 1.52 9.28 -12.46
CA ASN A 26 1.66 9.28 -13.92
C ASN A 26 3.13 9.12 -14.35
N LEU A 27 4.07 9.75 -13.65
CA LEU A 27 5.50 9.57 -13.91
C LEU A 27 5.96 8.16 -13.54
N LEU A 28 5.45 7.60 -12.45
CA LEU A 28 5.73 6.21 -12.06
C LEU A 28 5.25 5.21 -13.12
N LYS A 29 4.05 5.44 -13.70
CA LYS A 29 3.50 4.62 -14.80
C LYS A 29 4.40 4.63 -16.04
N ILE A 30 4.91 5.80 -16.45
CA ILE A 30 5.87 5.93 -17.56
C ILE A 30 7.12 5.07 -17.29
N GLN A 31 7.55 5.00 -16.02
CA GLN A 31 8.68 4.20 -15.56
C GLN A 31 8.32 2.72 -15.27
N LYS A 32 7.16 2.24 -15.72
CA LYS A 32 6.64 0.88 -15.47
C LYS A 32 6.59 0.52 -13.99
N THR A 33 6.18 1.47 -13.15
CA THR A 33 6.08 1.33 -11.70
C THR A 33 4.65 1.60 -11.24
N LEU A 34 4.07 0.63 -10.53
CA LEU A 34 2.77 0.76 -9.91
C LEU A 34 2.90 1.43 -8.54
N TYR A 35 2.12 2.46 -8.27
CA TYR A 35 1.77 2.89 -6.93
C TYR A 35 0.25 2.69 -6.80
N PRO A 36 -0.21 1.60 -6.15
CA PRO A 36 -1.57 1.12 -6.35
C PRO A 36 -2.63 2.02 -5.71
N ASN A 37 -3.74 2.23 -6.41
CA ASN A 37 -4.87 2.98 -5.87
C ASN A 37 -5.88 2.09 -5.13
N SER A 38 -5.90 0.78 -5.39
CA SER A 38 -6.83 -0.17 -4.77
C SER A 38 -6.66 -0.27 -3.25
N ILE A 39 -5.47 0.04 -2.75
CA ILE A 39 -5.12 0.01 -1.33
C ILE A 39 -5.05 1.39 -0.68
N LYS A 40 -5.41 2.43 -1.42
CA LYS A 40 -5.43 3.80 -0.91
C LYS A 40 -6.56 3.96 0.10
N ASN A 41 -6.31 4.72 1.14
CA ASN A 41 -7.36 5.19 2.04
C ASN A 41 -8.45 5.97 1.27
N SER A 42 -9.71 5.68 1.57
CA SER A 42 -10.89 6.19 0.85
C SER A 42 -11.29 7.62 1.26
N TRP A 43 -10.77 8.14 2.37
CA TRP A 43 -11.18 9.43 2.92
C TRP A 43 -10.37 10.61 2.36
N HIS A 44 -9.34 11.04 3.09
CA HIS A 44 -8.67 12.33 2.85
C HIS A 44 -7.19 12.20 2.54
N LEU A 45 -6.60 11.04 2.80
CA LEU A 45 -5.17 10.84 2.71
C LEU A 45 -4.83 9.95 1.53
N HIS A 46 -3.72 10.25 0.85
CA HIS A 46 -3.19 9.45 -0.25
C HIS A 46 -2.29 8.31 0.24
N ASP A 47 -2.63 7.77 1.41
CA ASP A 47 -1.83 6.80 2.14
C ASP A 47 -2.26 5.35 1.85
N HIS A 48 -1.36 4.40 2.06
CA HIS A 48 -1.67 2.96 2.11
C HIS A 48 -1.65 2.45 3.55
N ASN A 49 -2.09 3.25 4.52
CA ASN A 49 -2.21 2.81 5.91
C ASN A 49 -3.19 1.63 6.10
N PRO A 50 -4.24 1.44 5.29
CA PRO A 50 -5.05 0.22 5.37
C PRO A 50 -4.25 -1.06 5.07
N PHE A 51 -3.06 -0.95 4.45
CA PHE A 51 -2.15 -2.08 4.29
C PHE A 51 -1.53 -2.56 5.62
N ALA A 52 -1.46 -1.71 6.65
CA ALA A 52 -1.02 -2.12 7.97
C ALA A 52 -2.03 -3.10 8.61
N ASP A 53 -3.33 -2.88 8.41
CA ASP A 53 -4.38 -3.78 8.90
C ASP A 53 -4.27 -5.18 8.29
N VAL A 54 -3.86 -5.26 7.02
CA VAL A 54 -3.53 -6.54 6.37
C VAL A 54 -2.44 -7.28 7.16
N ILE A 55 -1.35 -6.59 7.49
CA ILE A 55 -0.23 -7.16 8.23
C ILE A 55 -0.69 -7.63 9.62
N LYS A 56 -1.52 -6.84 10.31
CA LYS A 56 -2.12 -7.21 11.60
C LYS A 56 -2.89 -8.53 11.50
N CYS A 57 -3.82 -8.63 10.55
CA CYS A 57 -4.63 -9.84 10.34
C CYS A 57 -3.77 -11.07 10.06
N PHE A 58 -2.70 -10.92 9.27
CA PHE A 58 -1.73 -11.99 9.02
C PHE A 58 -1.01 -12.43 10.30
N LEU A 59 -0.58 -11.49 11.15
CA LEU A 59 0.13 -11.79 12.40
C LEU A 59 -0.78 -12.45 13.44
N GLU A 60 -2.04 -12.02 13.53
CA GLU A 60 -3.02 -12.52 14.51
C GLU A 60 -3.69 -13.83 14.10
N GLN A 61 -3.43 -14.34 12.88
CA GLN A 61 -4.13 -15.50 12.29
C GLN A 61 -5.66 -15.34 12.32
N ALA A 62 -6.14 -14.10 12.27
CA ALA A 62 -7.55 -13.76 12.36
C ALA A 62 -8.31 -14.18 11.09
N ASN A 63 -9.63 -14.31 11.18
CA ASN A 63 -10.46 -14.80 10.09
C ASN A 63 -10.42 -13.85 8.86
N PHE A 64 -10.15 -14.40 7.67
CA PHE A 64 -9.63 -13.68 6.49
C PHE A 64 -10.70 -13.13 5.51
N SER A 65 -12.00 -13.23 5.81
CA SER A 65 -13.06 -13.02 4.81
C SER A 65 -13.04 -11.63 4.18
N ASP A 66 -12.91 -10.58 4.99
CA ASP A 66 -12.99 -9.20 4.52
C ASP A 66 -11.68 -8.76 3.84
N LEU A 67 -10.55 -9.30 4.34
CA LEU A 67 -9.23 -9.06 3.78
C LEU A 67 -9.09 -9.61 2.35
N ASN A 68 -9.73 -10.74 2.06
CA ASN A 68 -9.72 -11.31 0.71
C ASN A 68 -10.29 -10.33 -0.32
N SER A 69 -11.38 -9.62 0.01
CA SER A 69 -11.97 -8.64 -0.91
C SER A 69 -11.00 -7.50 -1.24
N TYR A 70 -10.27 -7.01 -0.24
CA TYR A 70 -9.29 -5.94 -0.38
C TYR A 70 -8.05 -6.37 -1.17
N LEU A 71 -7.50 -7.56 -0.87
CA LEU A 71 -6.34 -8.10 -1.58
C LEU A 71 -6.65 -8.49 -3.02
N GLU A 72 -7.87 -8.95 -3.31
CA GLU A 72 -8.27 -9.26 -4.69
C GLU A 72 -8.34 -8.00 -5.57
N LEU A 73 -8.74 -6.84 -5.02
CA LEU A 73 -8.66 -5.57 -5.75
C LEU A 73 -7.21 -5.19 -6.09
N LEU A 74 -6.30 -5.33 -5.12
CA LEU A 74 -4.86 -5.09 -5.35
C LEU A 74 -4.28 -6.04 -6.39
N LYS A 75 -4.60 -7.33 -6.29
CA LYS A 75 -4.16 -8.36 -7.23
C LYS A 75 -4.68 -8.07 -8.64
N CYS A 76 -5.95 -7.68 -8.78
CA CYS A 76 -6.51 -7.23 -10.05
C CYS A 76 -5.75 -6.02 -10.61
N GLU A 77 -5.48 -4.99 -9.80
CA GLU A 77 -4.74 -3.80 -10.23
C GLU A 77 -3.31 -4.16 -10.69
N ILE A 78 -2.61 -5.01 -9.93
CA ILE A 78 -1.27 -5.49 -10.29
C ILE A 78 -1.31 -6.21 -11.64
N ASN A 79 -2.21 -7.18 -11.80
CA ASN A 79 -2.31 -8.00 -13.01
C ASN A 79 -2.66 -7.17 -14.24
N ASN A 80 -3.58 -6.21 -14.10
CA ASN A 80 -4.01 -5.33 -15.19
C ASN A 80 -2.96 -4.28 -15.56
N SER A 81 -2.04 -3.93 -14.65
CA SER A 81 -1.02 -2.92 -14.93
C SER A 81 0.10 -3.40 -15.87
N HIS A 82 0.39 -4.71 -15.87
CA HIS A 82 1.56 -5.31 -16.52
C HIS A 82 2.91 -4.66 -16.12
N PHE A 83 2.97 -3.94 -14.99
CA PHE A 83 4.19 -3.30 -14.51
C PHE A 83 5.11 -4.29 -13.80
N ASN A 84 6.42 -4.05 -13.89
CA ASN A 84 7.43 -4.92 -13.31
C ASN A 84 7.87 -4.48 -11.91
N LYS A 85 7.52 -3.27 -11.49
CA LYS A 85 7.80 -2.69 -10.17
C LYS A 85 6.51 -2.24 -9.51
N ILE A 86 6.40 -2.45 -8.20
CA ILE A 86 5.33 -1.92 -7.35
C ILE A 86 5.95 -1.23 -6.14
N ILE A 87 5.40 -0.09 -5.75
CA ILE A 87 5.74 0.64 -4.52
C ILE A 87 4.51 0.65 -3.62
N ILE A 88 4.67 0.15 -2.39
CA ILE A 88 3.68 0.26 -1.33
C ILE A 88 4.34 1.03 -0.19
N SER A 89 3.66 2.06 0.33
CA SER A 89 4.15 2.85 1.45
C SER A 89 3.10 2.88 2.53
N THR A 90 3.42 2.40 3.73
CA THR A 90 2.47 2.28 4.84
C THR A 90 3.06 2.80 6.14
N GLU A 91 2.22 3.37 7.01
CA GLU A 91 2.54 3.81 8.36
C GLU A 91 1.93 2.82 9.38
N ASN A 92 2.11 3.07 10.68
CA ASN A 92 1.40 2.41 11.79
C ASN A 92 1.78 0.95 12.11
N ILE A 93 2.62 0.29 11.31
CA ILE A 93 3.10 -1.09 11.62
C ILE A 93 3.73 -1.17 13.02
N GLN A 94 4.41 -0.11 13.47
CA GLN A 94 5.01 -0.04 14.81
C GLN A 94 4.02 -0.27 15.96
N PHE A 95 2.72 -0.01 15.77
CA PHE A 95 1.69 -0.22 16.79
C PHE A 95 1.14 -1.66 16.79
N LEU A 96 1.46 -2.45 15.76
CA LEU A 96 0.98 -3.81 15.56
C LEU A 96 1.94 -4.87 16.10
N LEU A 97 3.19 -4.48 16.38
CA LEU A 97 4.28 -5.37 16.79
C LEU A 97 4.59 -5.32 18.29
N ASN A 98 3.70 -4.70 19.09
CA ASN A 98 3.85 -4.55 20.54
C ASN A 98 3.06 -5.60 21.30
#